data_AF-X1SL23-F1
#
_entry.id   AF-X1SL23-F1
#
_cell.length_a   1.000
_cell.length_b   1.000
_cell.length_c   1.000
_cell.angle_alpha   90.00
_cell.angle_beta   90.00
_cell.angle_gamma   90.00
#
_symmetry.space_group_name_H-M   'P 1'
#
loop_
_entity.id
_entity.type
_entity.pdbx_description
1 polymer ?
#
loop_
_entity_poly.entity_id
_entity_poly.type
_entity_poly.pdbx_seq_one_letter_code
_entity_poly.pdbx_strand_id
1 'polypeptide(L)'
;IWDGGSLTSQNGIDFTPNLPTEEIFTLPDKDQVDGVVKTTRPVSIQGQLIEGCIFKFSKGRIIEANAMVGNEVMDKIINIDEGAQRLGEIALVPHSSPISQTGLLFYNILLDENASNHIALGQAYRNSLKNGNALTDEEFMAAGGNNSSIHLDLMIGSGEMSVDGVLEDETTEPIMRNGEWVFEV
;
A
#
# COMPACT_ATOMS: atom_id res chain seq x y z
N ILE A 1 -6.06 10.65 5.41
CA ILE A 1 -5.04 11.60 5.90
C ILE A 1 -3.74 11.02 5.43
N TRP A 2 -2.93 11.82 4.73
CA TRP A 2 -1.61 11.38 4.29
C TRP A 2 -0.59 11.60 5.41
N ASP A 3 0.17 10.56 5.72
CA ASP A 3 1.27 10.55 6.70
C ASP A 3 2.60 10.21 5.98
N GLY A 4 3.73 10.47 6.63
CA GLY A 4 5.06 10.11 6.12
C GLY A 4 6.19 10.64 7.01
N GLY A 5 7.32 9.93 7.06
CA GLY A 5 8.54 10.36 7.76
C GLY A 5 8.51 10.35 9.30
N SER A 6 7.58 11.10 9.91
CA SER A 6 7.45 11.21 11.37
C SER A 6 5.98 11.18 11.80
N LEU A 7 5.73 10.49 12.92
CA LEU A 7 4.43 10.43 13.58
C LEU A 7 4.56 10.92 15.03
N THR A 8 3.45 11.36 15.61
CA THR A 8 3.36 11.73 17.03
C THR A 8 2.65 10.65 17.81
N SER A 9 3.27 10.16 18.88
CA SER A 9 2.68 9.17 19.79
C SER A 9 1.51 9.76 20.60
N GLN A 10 0.74 8.90 21.27
CA GLN A 10 -0.37 9.32 22.14
C GLN A 10 0.04 10.25 23.30
N ASN A 11 1.31 10.18 23.74
CA ASN A 11 1.85 11.05 24.78
C ASN A 11 2.58 12.30 24.22
N GLY A 12 2.42 12.60 22.92
CA GLY A 12 2.94 13.81 22.30
C GLY A 12 4.43 13.77 21.98
N ILE A 13 5.02 12.58 21.84
CA ILE A 13 6.44 12.41 21.49
C ILE A 13 6.52 12.07 20.00
N ASP A 14 7.27 12.89 19.26
CA ASP A 14 7.54 12.63 17.86
C ASP A 14 8.53 11.48 17.71
N PHE A 15 8.24 10.59 16.76
CA PHE A 15 9.09 9.47 16.42
C PHE A 15 9.03 9.19 14.91
N THR A 16 9.99 8.42 14.41
CA THR A 16 10.03 7.94 13.03
C THR A 16 9.80 6.44 13.07
N PRO A 17 8.64 5.93 12.59
CA PRO A 17 8.31 4.50 12.65
C PRO A 17 9.31 3.62 11.89
N ASN A 18 9.72 4.09 10.71
CA ASN A 18 10.55 3.35 9.77
C ASN A 18 11.87 4.10 9.52
N LEU A 19 13.00 3.40 9.66
CA LEU A 19 14.33 3.90 9.31
C LEU A 19 15.02 2.86 8.41
N PRO A 20 15.18 3.12 7.09
CA PRO A 20 14.85 4.36 6.38
C PRO A 20 13.34 4.51 6.10
N THR A 21 12.93 5.70 5.63
CA THR A 21 11.60 5.94 5.05
C THR A 21 11.69 6.99 3.94
N GLU A 22 11.00 6.76 2.83
CA GLU A 22 10.97 7.60 1.61
C GLU A 22 9.51 7.82 1.12
N GLU A 23 8.53 7.32 1.88
CA GLU A 23 7.14 7.23 1.49
C GLU A 23 6.26 8.33 2.08
N ILE A 24 5.17 8.60 1.36
CA ILE A 24 3.94 9.12 1.95
C ILE A 24 2.83 8.10 1.72
N PHE A 25 1.95 7.92 2.71
CA PHE A 25 0.93 6.89 2.66
C PHE A 25 -0.40 7.31 3.29
N THR A 26 -1.47 6.61 2.94
CA THR A 26 -2.80 6.72 3.56
C THR A 26 -3.54 5.40 3.37
N LEU A 27 -4.69 5.24 4.04
CA LEU A 27 -5.63 4.16 3.72
C LEU A 27 -6.53 4.54 2.52
N PRO A 28 -6.81 3.58 1.61
CA PRO A 28 -7.90 3.69 0.63
C PRO A 28 -9.25 3.32 1.28
N ASP A 29 -10.36 3.69 0.64
CA ASP A 29 -11.66 3.12 0.99
C ASP A 29 -11.69 1.63 0.56
N LYS A 30 -11.86 0.74 1.53
CA LYS A 30 -11.84 -0.71 1.34
C LYS A 30 -12.87 -1.24 0.34
N ASP A 31 -13.92 -0.48 0.03
CA ASP A 31 -15.00 -0.87 -0.87
C ASP A 31 -14.89 -0.23 -2.27
N GLN A 32 -13.94 0.70 -2.46
CA GLN A 32 -13.76 1.46 -3.70
C GLN A 32 -12.43 1.16 -4.41
N VAL A 33 -12.21 -0.13 -4.71
CA VAL A 33 -11.06 -0.59 -5.50
C VAL A 33 -11.55 -1.46 -6.66
N ASP A 34 -11.26 -1.03 -7.88
CA ASP A 34 -11.58 -1.75 -9.11
C ASP A 34 -10.39 -1.65 -10.08
N GLY A 35 -10.07 -2.75 -10.76
CA GLY A 35 -9.01 -2.78 -11.77
C GLY A 35 -8.07 -3.97 -11.64
N VAL A 36 -6.91 -3.87 -12.28
CA VAL A 36 -5.87 -4.90 -12.27
C VAL A 36 -4.55 -4.26 -11.90
N VAL A 37 -3.82 -4.89 -10.99
CA VAL A 37 -2.49 -4.46 -10.58
C VAL A 37 -1.52 -5.62 -10.65
N LYS A 38 -0.28 -5.34 -11.05
CA LYS A 38 0.83 -6.30 -11.08
C LYS A 38 1.95 -5.78 -10.19
N THR A 39 2.53 -6.66 -9.38
CA THR A 39 3.69 -6.29 -8.57
C THR A 39 4.94 -6.14 -9.41
N THR A 40 5.78 -5.16 -9.06
CA THR A 40 7.04 -4.84 -9.77
C THR A 40 8.26 -5.40 -9.06
N ARG A 41 8.11 -5.81 -7.79
CA ARG A 41 9.16 -6.45 -6.99
C ARG A 41 8.62 -7.71 -6.32
N PRO A 42 9.49 -8.71 -6.04
CA PRO A 42 9.12 -9.85 -5.22
C PRO A 42 8.99 -9.46 -3.74
N VAL A 43 8.31 -10.29 -2.97
CA VAL A 43 8.22 -10.18 -1.50
C VAL A 43 8.65 -11.49 -0.87
N SER A 44 9.39 -11.40 0.24
CA SER A 44 9.82 -12.56 1.03
C SER A 44 8.99 -12.66 2.31
N ILE A 45 8.17 -13.71 2.42
CA ILE A 45 7.29 -13.93 3.57
C ILE A 45 7.72 -15.21 4.28
N GLN A 46 8.20 -15.09 5.51
CA GLN A 46 8.70 -16.23 6.32
C GLN A 46 9.71 -17.11 5.56
N GLY A 47 10.57 -16.48 4.73
CA GLY A 47 11.57 -17.16 3.92
C GLY A 47 11.04 -17.79 2.62
N GLN A 48 9.75 -17.64 2.31
CA GLN A 48 9.17 -18.04 1.03
C GLN A 48 9.08 -16.82 0.10
N LEU A 49 9.64 -16.97 -1.09
CA LEU A 49 9.60 -15.93 -2.12
C LEU A 49 8.25 -15.96 -2.84
N ILE A 50 7.63 -14.80 -2.97
CA ILE A 50 6.46 -14.57 -3.80
C ILE A 50 6.83 -13.55 -4.87
N GLU A 51 6.57 -13.86 -6.14
CA GLU A 51 7.01 -13.02 -7.26
C GLU A 51 5.95 -12.97 -8.37
N GLY A 52 5.85 -11.80 -9.01
CA GLY A 52 5.01 -11.59 -10.18
C GLY A 52 3.52 -11.76 -9.87
N CYS A 53 3.05 -11.15 -8.79
CA CYS A 53 1.65 -11.22 -8.43
C CYS A 53 0.82 -10.35 -9.37
N ILE A 54 -0.35 -10.83 -9.75
CA ILE A 54 -1.38 -10.10 -10.49
C ILE A 54 -2.68 -10.25 -9.71
N PHE A 55 -3.27 -9.12 -9.33
CA PHE A 55 -4.55 -9.07 -8.64
C PHE A 55 -5.57 -8.31 -9.48
N LYS A 56 -6.79 -8.85 -9.55
CA LYS A 56 -7.95 -8.16 -10.08
C LYS A 56 -8.90 -7.83 -8.93
N PHE A 57 -9.22 -6.56 -8.80
CA PHE A 57 -10.16 -6.06 -7.81
C PHE A 57 -11.51 -5.74 -8.47
N SER A 58 -12.59 -6.01 -7.73
CA SER A 58 -13.87 -5.37 -7.99
C SER A 58 -14.60 -5.05 -6.70
N LYS A 59 -15.17 -3.83 -6.60
CA LYS A 59 -15.89 -3.35 -5.41
C LYS A 59 -15.09 -3.54 -4.12
N GLY A 60 -13.79 -3.23 -4.19
CA GLY A 60 -12.90 -3.30 -3.04
C GLY A 60 -12.30 -4.67 -2.74
N ARG A 61 -12.70 -5.73 -3.46
CA ARG A 61 -12.29 -7.11 -3.16
C ARG A 61 -11.52 -7.75 -4.31
N ILE A 62 -10.49 -8.52 -3.97
CA ILE A 62 -9.83 -9.42 -4.92
C ILE A 62 -10.85 -10.44 -5.46
N ILE A 63 -11.03 -10.46 -6.77
CA ILE A 63 -11.84 -11.46 -7.49
C ILE A 63 -10.98 -12.47 -8.26
N GLU A 64 -9.71 -12.14 -8.49
CA GLU A 64 -8.72 -13.02 -9.12
C GLU A 64 -7.32 -12.67 -8.58
N ALA A 65 -6.53 -13.69 -8.22
CA ALA A 65 -5.15 -13.55 -7.78
C ALA A 65 -4.31 -14.64 -8.41
N ASN A 66 -3.14 -14.28 -8.93
CA ASN A 66 -2.14 -15.21 -9.44
C ASN A 66 -0.76 -14.71 -9.02
N ALA A 67 0.17 -15.62 -8.76
CA ALA A 67 1.60 -15.33 -8.60
C ALA A 67 2.44 -16.30 -9.42
N MET A 68 3.48 -15.78 -10.07
CA MET A 68 4.40 -16.61 -10.86
C MET A 68 5.20 -17.57 -9.96
N VAL A 69 5.60 -17.10 -8.78
CA VAL A 69 6.27 -17.89 -7.74
C VAL A 69 5.50 -17.71 -6.43
N GLY A 70 5.31 -18.77 -5.66
CA GLY A 70 4.67 -18.70 -4.35
C GLY A 70 3.14 -18.60 -4.39
N ASN A 71 2.48 -19.01 -5.49
CA ASN A 71 1.01 -18.90 -5.64
C ASN A 71 0.24 -19.55 -4.49
N GLU A 72 0.61 -20.77 -4.08
CA GLU A 72 -0.06 -21.45 -2.96
C GLU A 72 0.06 -20.70 -1.62
N VAL A 73 1.15 -19.95 -1.43
CA VAL A 73 1.36 -19.13 -0.23
C VAL A 73 0.48 -17.90 -0.29
N MET A 74 0.47 -17.21 -1.45
CA MET A 74 -0.39 -16.06 -1.68
C MET A 74 -1.87 -16.43 -1.53
N ASP A 75 -2.29 -17.57 -2.08
CA ASP A 75 -3.66 -18.08 -1.93
C ASP A 75 -4.03 -18.30 -0.46
N LYS A 76 -3.11 -18.83 0.36
CA LYS A 76 -3.35 -18.96 1.80
C LYS A 76 -3.49 -17.61 2.48
N ILE A 77 -2.62 -16.65 2.15
CA ILE A 77 -2.61 -15.31 2.74
C ILE A 77 -3.93 -14.59 2.48
N ILE A 78 -4.38 -14.52 1.22
CA ILE A 78 -5.61 -13.82 0.85
C ILE A 78 -6.88 -14.52 1.38
N ASN A 79 -6.77 -15.73 1.94
CA ASN A 79 -7.89 -16.46 2.54
C ASN A 79 -7.78 -16.56 4.08
N ILE A 80 -6.87 -15.82 4.73
CA ILE A 80 -6.74 -15.80 6.19
C ILE A 80 -8.01 -15.25 6.86
N ASP A 81 -8.54 -14.15 6.35
CA ASP A 81 -9.77 -13.52 6.82
C ASP A 81 -10.42 -12.69 5.69
N GLU A 82 -11.57 -12.09 5.97
CA GLU A 82 -12.31 -11.29 4.98
C GLU A 82 -11.53 -10.04 4.54
N GLY A 83 -10.79 -9.41 5.46
CA GLY A 83 -10.03 -8.20 5.20
C GLY A 83 -8.77 -8.45 4.36
N ALA A 84 -8.23 -9.67 4.36
CA ALA A 84 -7.04 -10.05 3.59
C ALA A 84 -7.21 -9.90 2.06
N GLN A 85 -8.45 -9.81 1.57
CA GLN A 85 -8.77 -9.62 0.15
C GLN A 85 -9.03 -8.15 -0.23
N ARG A 86 -8.74 -7.21 0.67
CA ARG A 86 -9.00 -5.78 0.51
C ARG A 86 -7.74 -4.99 0.83
N LEU A 87 -7.67 -3.76 0.33
CA LEU A 87 -6.54 -2.89 0.58
C LEU A 87 -6.66 -2.21 1.95
N GLY A 88 -5.54 -2.13 2.66
CA GLY A 88 -5.38 -1.36 3.89
C GLY A 88 -4.58 -0.07 3.69
N GLU A 89 -3.79 -0.01 2.63
CA GLU A 89 -2.84 1.09 2.40
C GLU A 89 -2.57 1.32 0.91
N ILE A 90 -2.32 2.59 0.60
CA ILE A 90 -1.67 3.05 -0.61
C ILE A 90 -0.51 3.96 -0.20
N ALA A 91 0.65 3.73 -0.82
CA ALA A 91 1.84 4.51 -0.54
C ALA A 91 2.54 4.94 -1.83
N LEU A 92 3.09 6.15 -1.81
CA LEU A 92 3.76 6.79 -2.92
C LEU A 92 5.22 7.09 -2.56
N VAL A 93 6.12 6.64 -3.42
CA VAL A 93 7.57 6.81 -3.36
C VAL A 93 8.05 7.19 -4.76
N PRO A 94 8.70 8.36 -4.96
CA PRO A 94 9.22 8.74 -6.26
C PRO A 94 10.28 7.75 -6.72
N HIS A 95 10.30 7.41 -8.01
CA HIS A 95 11.26 6.45 -8.57
C HIS A 95 12.70 6.98 -8.49
N SER A 96 12.89 8.29 -8.39
CA SER A 96 14.18 8.93 -8.13
C SER A 96 14.67 8.81 -6.69
N SER A 97 13.92 8.18 -5.77
CA SER A 97 14.32 8.07 -4.36
C SER A 97 15.66 7.33 -4.20
N PRO A 98 16.49 7.67 -3.20
CA PRO A 98 17.83 7.09 -3.04
C PRO A 98 17.83 5.56 -3.01
N ILE A 99 16.86 4.94 -2.34
CA ILE A 99 16.75 3.48 -2.24
C ILE A 99 16.37 2.89 -3.61
N SER A 100 15.41 3.50 -4.31
CA SER A 100 15.00 3.06 -5.65
C SER A 100 16.17 3.11 -6.65
N GLN A 101 16.96 4.19 -6.60
CA GLN A 101 18.12 4.42 -7.48
C GLN A 101 19.29 3.46 -7.23
N THR A 102 19.31 2.73 -6.11
CA THR A 102 20.30 1.65 -5.93
C THR A 102 20.13 0.53 -6.97
N GLY A 103 18.91 0.35 -7.52
CA GLY A 103 18.58 -0.74 -8.43
C GLY A 103 18.63 -2.13 -7.79
N LEU A 104 18.75 -2.21 -6.46
CA LEU A 104 18.86 -3.46 -5.72
C LEU A 104 17.48 -4.01 -5.37
N LEU A 105 17.40 -5.34 -5.31
CA LEU A 105 16.33 -6.08 -4.64
C LEU A 105 16.84 -6.49 -3.26
N PHE A 106 16.20 -6.01 -2.20
CA PHE A 106 16.66 -6.25 -0.84
C PHE A 106 16.07 -7.53 -0.24
N TYR A 107 14.94 -8.00 -0.78
CA TYR A 107 14.16 -9.10 -0.22
C TYR A 107 13.78 -8.84 1.24
N ASN A 108 13.54 -7.57 1.54
CA ASN A 108 13.21 -7.06 2.87
C ASN A 108 12.15 -5.97 2.69
N ILE A 109 10.99 -6.17 3.31
CA ILE A 109 9.81 -5.32 3.11
C ILE A 109 10.15 -3.85 3.38
N LEU A 110 10.74 -3.53 4.54
CA LEU A 110 11.12 -2.16 4.91
C LEU A 110 11.94 -1.42 3.83
N LEU A 111 12.91 -2.10 3.21
CA LEU A 111 13.75 -1.48 2.19
C LEU A 111 13.07 -1.45 0.82
N ASP A 112 12.38 -2.52 0.43
CA ASP A 112 11.75 -2.61 -0.88
C ASP A 112 10.48 -1.72 -0.98
N GLU A 113 9.71 -1.56 0.11
CA GLU A 113 8.54 -0.67 0.19
C GLU A 113 8.95 0.80 0.03
N ASN A 114 10.11 1.19 0.57
CA ASN A 114 10.67 2.54 0.45
C ASN A 114 11.47 2.75 -0.86
N ALA A 115 11.43 1.77 -1.77
CA ALA A 115 12.02 1.85 -3.10
C ALA A 115 10.98 1.97 -4.23
N SER A 116 9.69 1.92 -3.91
CA SER A 116 8.61 1.81 -4.91
C SER A 116 7.25 2.16 -4.31
N ASN A 117 6.36 2.78 -5.09
CA ASN A 117 4.94 2.83 -4.73
C ASN A 117 4.46 1.41 -4.36
N HIS A 118 3.66 1.30 -3.30
CA HIS A 118 3.16 0.02 -2.85
C HIS A 118 1.70 0.12 -2.39
N ILE A 119 1.09 -1.05 -2.27
CA ILE A 119 -0.24 -1.25 -1.68
C ILE A 119 -0.13 -2.31 -0.60
N ALA A 120 -0.90 -2.19 0.47
CA ALA A 120 -0.99 -3.25 1.47
C ALA A 120 -2.31 -4.01 1.36
N LEU A 121 -2.25 -5.35 1.35
CA LEU A 121 -3.42 -6.18 1.61
C LEU A 121 -3.67 -6.27 3.12
N GLY A 122 -4.92 -6.16 3.54
CA GLY A 122 -5.32 -6.32 4.94
C GLY A 122 -5.43 -5.01 5.73
N GLN A 123 -4.96 -5.03 6.96
CA GLN A 123 -5.24 -4.05 8.00
C GLN A 123 -4.86 -2.63 7.57
N ALA A 124 -5.79 -1.69 7.70
CA ALA A 124 -5.50 -0.26 7.52
C ALA A 124 -4.98 0.37 8.82
N TYR A 125 -4.10 1.36 8.69
CA TYR A 125 -3.67 2.19 9.81
C TYR A 125 -4.77 3.16 10.23
N ARG A 126 -5.31 3.01 11.44
CA ARG A 126 -6.43 3.82 11.94
C ARG A 126 -6.12 5.32 12.02
N ASN A 127 -4.87 5.69 12.25
CA ASN A 127 -4.43 7.09 12.27
C ASN A 127 -4.53 7.77 10.90
N SER A 128 -4.51 7.03 9.80
CA SER A 128 -4.71 7.60 8.46
C SER A 128 -6.18 7.98 8.20
N LEU A 129 -7.11 7.63 9.09
CA LEU A 129 -8.47 8.18 9.14
C LEU A 129 -8.56 9.25 10.23
N LYS A 130 -9.22 10.38 9.92
CA LYS A 130 -9.47 11.42 10.92
C LYS A 130 -10.25 10.84 12.10
N ASN A 131 -9.67 10.92 13.29
CA ASN A 131 -10.20 10.32 14.53
C ASN A 131 -10.35 8.78 14.50
N GLY A 132 -9.70 8.07 13.58
CA GLY A 132 -9.90 6.61 13.41
C GLY A 132 -9.50 5.77 14.63
N ASN A 133 -8.53 6.23 15.43
CA ASN A 133 -8.13 5.57 16.68
C ASN A 133 -9.20 5.58 17.77
N ALA A 134 -10.21 6.45 17.67
CA ALA A 134 -11.31 6.54 18.64
C ALA A 134 -12.54 5.72 18.22
N LEU A 135 -12.56 5.19 16.99
CA LEU A 135 -13.69 4.43 16.44
C LEU A 135 -13.63 2.96 16.89
N THR A 136 -14.79 2.33 17.04
CA THR A 136 -14.87 0.86 17.12
C THR A 136 -14.44 0.21 15.79
N ASP A 137 -14.31 -1.11 15.76
CA ASP A 137 -14.07 -1.85 14.51
C ASP A 137 -15.20 -1.64 13.51
N GLU A 138 -16.46 -1.70 13.96
CA GLU A 138 -17.61 -1.51 13.07
C GLU A 138 -17.67 -0.09 12.51
N GLU A 139 -17.44 0.92 13.35
CA GLU A 139 -17.42 2.33 12.94
C GLU A 139 -16.27 2.62 11.97
N PHE A 140 -15.08 2.06 12.22
CA PHE A 140 -13.93 2.20 11.32
C PHE A 140 -14.19 1.57 9.96
N MET A 141 -14.76 0.37 9.94
CA MET A 141 -15.12 -0.32 8.70
C MET A 141 -16.23 0.40 7.93
N ALA A 142 -17.21 0.97 8.64
CA ALA A 142 -18.26 1.79 8.03
C ALA A 142 -17.72 3.10 7.44
N ALA A 143 -16.60 3.61 7.96
CA ALA A 143 -15.91 4.79 7.45
C ALA A 143 -14.89 4.49 6.33
N GLY A 144 -14.87 3.25 5.81
CA GLY A 144 -14.01 2.83 4.69
C GLY A 144 -12.70 2.15 5.11
N GLY A 145 -12.41 2.06 6.41
CA GLY A 145 -11.20 1.39 6.90
C GLY A 145 -11.26 -0.13 6.79
N ASN A 146 -10.16 -0.79 6.47
CA ASN A 146 -10.09 -2.25 6.43
C ASN A 146 -9.56 -2.85 7.74
N ASN A 147 -10.18 -3.94 8.21
CA ASN A 147 -9.78 -4.67 9.42
C ASN A 147 -9.36 -6.09 9.05
N SER A 148 -8.16 -6.51 9.44
CA SER A 148 -7.59 -7.82 9.09
C SER A 148 -6.50 -8.22 10.09
N SER A 149 -6.21 -9.50 10.15
CA SER A 149 -5.09 -10.03 10.92
C SER A 149 -3.73 -9.93 10.20
N ILE A 150 -3.74 -9.58 8.91
CA ILE A 150 -2.52 -9.36 8.12
C ILE A 150 -2.39 -7.90 7.72
N HIS A 151 -1.15 -7.51 7.45
CA HIS A 151 -0.81 -6.31 6.70
C HIS A 151 0.38 -6.71 5.82
N LEU A 152 0.18 -6.70 4.50
CA LEU A 152 1.16 -7.20 3.54
C LEU A 152 1.39 -6.21 2.41
N ASP A 153 2.55 -5.57 2.45
CA ASP A 153 3.01 -4.62 1.43
C ASP A 153 3.47 -5.32 0.15
N LEU A 154 3.02 -4.77 -0.97
CA LEU A 154 3.26 -5.27 -2.30
C LEU A 154 3.65 -4.08 -3.19
N MET A 155 4.91 -4.04 -3.60
CA MET A 155 5.43 -2.98 -4.46
C MET A 155 4.88 -3.10 -5.89
N ILE A 156 4.38 -1.98 -6.39
CA ILE A 156 3.72 -1.85 -7.70
C ILE A 156 4.32 -0.72 -8.55
N GLY A 157 5.12 0.17 -7.96
CA GLY A 157 5.70 1.33 -8.63
C GLY A 157 6.82 1.00 -9.61
N SER A 158 7.01 1.88 -10.58
CA SER A 158 8.10 1.87 -11.57
C SER A 158 8.30 3.26 -12.19
N GLY A 159 9.40 3.45 -12.91
CA GLY A 159 9.63 4.64 -13.76
C GLY A 159 8.70 4.78 -14.96
N GLU A 160 7.73 3.87 -15.13
CA GLU A 160 6.69 3.95 -16.16
C GLU A 160 5.32 4.27 -15.57
N MET A 161 5.20 4.34 -14.23
CA MET A 161 3.94 4.54 -13.55
C MET A 161 3.44 5.98 -13.70
N SER A 162 2.13 6.13 -13.91
CA SER A 162 1.43 7.41 -13.82
C SER A 162 0.31 7.28 -12.80
N VAL A 163 0.10 8.34 -12.01
CA VAL A 163 -0.93 8.41 -10.97
C VAL A 163 -1.71 9.71 -11.18
N ASP A 164 -3.02 9.59 -11.20
CA ASP A 164 -3.96 10.72 -11.21
C ASP A 164 -4.75 10.72 -9.90
N GLY A 165 -4.91 11.90 -9.32
CA GLY A 165 -5.89 12.14 -8.27
C GLY A 165 -7.25 12.40 -8.91
N VAL A 166 -8.29 11.79 -8.36
CA VAL A 166 -9.68 12.02 -8.78
C VAL A 166 -10.35 12.89 -7.74
N LEU A 167 -10.87 14.05 -8.16
CA LEU A 167 -11.58 15.00 -7.30
C LEU A 167 -13.05 14.59 -7.11
N GLU A 168 -13.74 15.23 -6.16
CA GLU A 168 -15.16 14.96 -5.86
C GLU A 168 -16.09 15.18 -7.06
N ASP A 169 -15.72 16.04 -8.01
CA ASP A 169 -16.46 16.31 -9.24
C ASP A 169 -16.07 15.39 -10.41
N GLU A 170 -15.34 14.31 -10.13
CA GLU A 170 -14.81 13.32 -11.07
C GLU A 170 -13.75 13.86 -12.04
N THR A 171 -13.34 15.13 -11.91
CA THR A 171 -12.19 15.63 -12.66
C THR A 171 -10.90 15.02 -12.13
N THR A 172 -9.88 14.95 -12.99
CA THR A 172 -8.60 14.34 -12.65
C THR A 172 -7.46 15.33 -12.73
N GLU A 173 -6.54 15.21 -11.77
CA GLU A 173 -5.31 15.98 -11.72
C GLU A 173 -4.10 15.04 -11.70
N PRO A 174 -3.04 15.33 -12.47
CA PRO A 174 -1.84 14.53 -12.43
C PRO A 174 -1.15 14.63 -11.07
N ILE A 175 -0.77 13.49 -10.50
CA ILE A 175 0.00 13.41 -9.25
C ILE A 175 1.42 12.91 -9.54
N MET A 176 1.53 11.82 -10.30
CA MET A 176 2.80 11.29 -10.77
C MET A 176 2.80 11.00 -12.27
N ARG A 177 3.94 11.16 -12.92
CA ARG A 177 4.21 10.75 -14.31
C ARG A 177 5.61 10.14 -14.40
N ASN A 178 5.72 9.00 -15.09
CA ASN A 178 6.98 8.25 -15.21
C ASN A 178 7.63 7.97 -13.85
N GLY A 179 6.82 7.66 -12.83
CA GLY A 179 7.29 7.39 -11.47
C GLY A 179 7.69 8.63 -10.65
N GLU A 180 7.49 9.85 -11.16
CA GLU A 180 7.91 11.09 -10.49
C GLU A 180 6.75 12.02 -10.18
N TRP A 181 6.87 12.82 -9.12
CA TRP A 181 5.94 13.90 -8.82
C TRP A 181 5.86 14.91 -9.97
N VAL A 182 4.67 15.41 -10.28
CA VAL A 182 4.48 16.44 -11.32
C VAL A 182 4.56 17.88 -10.78
N PHE A 183 4.75 18.02 -9.47
CA PHE A 183 4.88 19.29 -8.76
C PHE A 183 6.18 19.30 -7.96
N GLU A 184 6.65 20.50 -7.59
CA GLU A 184 7.81 20.66 -6.71
C GLU A 184 7.42 20.27 -5.28
N VAL A 185 8.27 19.47 -4.64
CA VAL A 185 8.13 18.95 -3.26
C VAL A 185 9.24 19.53 -2.40
#